data_AF-A0A0K2RSD9-F1
#
_entry.id   AF-A0A0K2RSD9-F1
#
_cell.length_a   1.000
_cell.length_b   1.000
_cell.length_c   1.000
_cell.angle_alpha   90.00
_cell.angle_beta   90.00
_cell.angle_gamma   90.00
#
_symmetry.space_group_name_H-M   'P 1'
#
loop_
_entity.id
_entity.type
_entity.pdbx_description
1 polymer ?
#
loop_
_entity_poly.entity_id
_entity_poly.type
_entity_poly.pdbx_seq_one_letter_code
_entity_poly.pdbx_strand_id
1 'polypeptide(L)'
;MEADFGRLPMNNDGQVDLHRPFIDELTRPNPDDPRSPEEGQSTMRRVEDVLDVWFDSGSMPYGQVHYPFQNEEWFDTHNPADFIVEYIGQTRGWFYMLHILSTALFDRRPSAM
;
A
#
# COMPACT_ATOMS: atom_id res chain seq x y z
N MET A 1 -5.24 9.87 -6.10
CA MET A 1 -6.57 9.33 -5.76
C MET A 1 -7.70 10.27 -6.12
N GLU A 2 -7.87 11.43 -5.48
CA GLU A 2 -8.87 12.41 -5.95
C GLU A 2 -8.60 12.88 -7.39
N ALA A 3 -7.32 13.05 -7.74
CA ALA A 3 -6.88 13.31 -9.12
C ALA A 3 -7.29 12.22 -10.12
N ASP A 4 -7.44 10.97 -9.68
CA ASP A 4 -7.70 9.82 -10.55
C ASP A 4 -9.19 9.45 -10.64
N PHE A 5 -9.95 9.71 -9.57
CA PHE A 5 -11.34 9.30 -9.42
C PHE A 5 -12.33 10.48 -9.30
N GLY A 6 -11.82 11.71 -9.21
CA GLY A 6 -12.61 12.94 -9.03
C GLY A 6 -13.25 13.11 -7.65
N ARG A 7 -13.10 12.13 -6.75
CA ARG A 7 -13.59 12.17 -5.37
C ARG A 7 -12.77 11.25 -4.47
N LEU A 8 -12.87 11.50 -3.16
CA LEU A 8 -12.48 10.55 -2.12
C LEU A 8 -13.71 9.75 -1.65
N PRO A 9 -13.55 8.47 -1.27
CA PRO A 9 -14.60 7.68 -0.65
C PRO A 9 -14.81 8.18 0.76
N MET A 10 -16.08 8.29 1.15
CA MET A 10 -16.48 8.76 2.47
C MET A 10 -17.20 7.64 3.21
N ASN A 11 -16.93 7.49 4.50
CA ASN A 11 -17.69 6.59 5.36
C ASN A 11 -19.06 7.18 5.75
N ASN A 12 -19.82 6.45 6.56
CA ASN A 12 -21.16 6.85 7.01
C ASN A 12 -21.19 8.17 7.80
N ASP A 13 -20.06 8.60 8.35
CA ASP A 13 -19.91 9.85 9.10
C ASP A 13 -19.38 11.01 8.22
N GLY A 14 -19.24 10.79 6.91
CA GLY A 14 -18.74 11.80 5.97
C GLY A 14 -17.23 12.03 6.04
N GLN A 15 -16.47 11.11 6.64
CA GLN A 15 -15.01 11.18 6.73
C GLN A 15 -14.37 10.34 5.63
N VAL A 16 -13.18 10.75 5.17
CA VAL A 16 -12.43 9.98 4.16
C VAL A 16 -12.08 8.60 4.72
N ASP A 17 -12.45 7.55 3.99
CA ASP A 17 -12.16 6.17 4.39
C ASP A 17 -11.89 5.31 3.15
N LEU A 18 -10.65 4.85 3.04
CA LEU A 18 -10.17 4.04 1.92
C LEU A 18 -10.51 2.54 2.07
N HIS A 19 -11.16 2.14 3.17
CA HIS A 19 -11.53 0.75 3.39
C HIS A 19 -12.75 0.35 2.57
N ARG A 20 -12.91 -0.97 2.42
CA ARG A 20 -14.19 -1.55 2.03
C ARG A 20 -15.23 -1.27 3.13
N PRO A 21 -16.51 -1.05 2.77
CA PRO A 21 -17.05 -1.08 1.41
C PRO A 21 -16.87 0.23 0.63
N PHE A 22 -16.46 1.33 1.28
CA PHE A 22 -16.54 2.68 0.73
C PHE A 22 -15.70 2.90 -0.53
N ILE A 23 -14.55 2.24 -0.64
CA ILE A 23 -13.68 2.33 -1.82
C ILE A 23 -14.20 1.53 -3.04
N ASP A 24 -15.10 0.56 -2.84
CA ASP A 24 -15.52 -0.38 -3.89
C ASP A 24 -16.32 0.31 -5.02
N GLU A 25 -16.93 1.45 -4.72
CA GLU A 25 -17.72 2.23 -5.69
C GLU A 25 -16.88 3.11 -6.62
N LEU A 26 -15.59 3.28 -6.33
CA LEU A 26 -14.73 4.11 -7.16
C LEU A 26 -14.46 3.42 -8.50
N THR A 27 -14.76 4.15 -9.57
CA THR A 27 -14.50 3.71 -10.94
C THR A 27 -13.85 4.83 -11.72
N ARG A 28 -13.13 4.46 -12.77
CA ARG A 28 -12.57 5.42 -13.72
C ARG A 28 -12.62 4.87 -15.14
N PRO A 29 -12.64 5.72 -16.18
CA PRO A 29 -12.41 5.25 -17.54
C PRO A 29 -11.05 4.55 -17.65
N ASN A 30 -10.98 3.50 -18.46
CA ASN A 30 -9.75 2.79 -18.75
C ASN A 30 -8.88 3.62 -19.71
N PRO A 31 -7.71 4.12 -19.28
CA PRO A 31 -6.84 4.91 -20.15
C PRO A 31 -6.20 4.07 -21.26
N ASP A 32 -6.11 2.75 -21.08
CA ASP A 32 -5.48 1.81 -22.01
C ASP A 32 -6.52 1.06 -22.86
N ASP A 33 -7.75 1.59 -22.96
CA ASP A 33 -8.79 0.98 -23.79
C ASP A 33 -8.43 1.08 -25.28
N PRO A 34 -8.33 -0.04 -26.01
CA PRO A 34 -8.02 0.01 -27.44
C PRO A 34 -9.15 0.55 -28.31
N ARG A 35 -10.36 0.75 -27.76
CA ARG A 35 -11.53 1.26 -28.48
C ARG A 35 -11.43 2.76 -28.73
N SER A 36 -12.06 3.21 -29.81
CA SER A 36 -12.15 4.63 -30.13
C SER A 36 -13.04 5.39 -29.12
N PRO A 37 -12.87 6.71 -28.96
CA PRO A 37 -13.76 7.52 -28.11
C PRO A 37 -15.24 7.44 -28.51
N GLU A 38 -15.53 7.21 -29.81
CA GLU A 38 -16.90 7.10 -30.36
C GLU A 38 -17.60 5.80 -29.95
N GLU A 39 -16.84 4.74 -29.71
CA GLU A 39 -17.34 3.43 -29.24
C GLU A 39 -17.57 3.39 -27.72
N GLY A 40 -17.12 4.43 -27.01
CA GLY A 40 -17.16 4.53 -25.56
C GLY A 40 -16.02 3.76 -24.87
N GLN A 41 -15.48 4.35 -23.82
CA GLN A 41 -14.39 3.77 -23.04
C GLN A 41 -14.91 2.76 -22.00
N SER A 42 -14.07 1.79 -21.63
CA SER A 42 -14.37 0.81 -20.60
C SER A 42 -14.20 1.45 -19.24
N THR A 43 -14.88 0.89 -18.26
CA THR A 43 -14.80 1.34 -16.89
C THR A 43 -13.92 0.38 -16.10
N MET A 44 -12.81 0.87 -15.56
CA MET A 44 -12.01 0.14 -14.58
C MET A 44 -12.73 0.12 -13.23
N ARG A 45 -12.67 -1.04 -12.58
CA ARG A 45 -13.07 -1.27 -11.19
C ARG A 45 -11.92 -1.95 -10.48
N ARG A 46 -11.80 -1.73 -9.17
CA ARG A 46 -10.83 -2.48 -8.39
C ARG A 46 -11.20 -3.97 -8.32
N VAL A 47 -10.21 -4.80 -8.04
CA VAL A 47 -10.44 -6.20 -7.64
C VAL A 47 -11.05 -6.26 -6.24
N GLU A 48 -11.77 -7.33 -5.92
CA GLU A 48 -12.45 -7.47 -4.61
C GLU A 48 -11.49 -7.86 -3.47
N ASP A 49 -10.34 -8.45 -3.82
CA ASP A 49 -9.37 -8.96 -2.88
C ASP A 49 -8.77 -7.86 -1.99
N VAL A 50 -8.45 -8.24 -0.76
CA VAL A 50 -7.68 -7.44 0.19
C VAL A 50 -6.29 -8.07 0.36
N LEU A 51 -5.31 -7.26 0.76
CA LEU A 51 -3.97 -7.76 0.99
C LEU A 51 -3.91 -8.66 2.23
N ASP A 52 -2.95 -9.58 2.23
CA ASP A 52 -2.61 -10.39 3.38
C ASP A 52 -2.03 -9.51 4.50
N VAL A 53 -2.41 -9.79 5.76
CA VAL A 53 -2.04 -8.98 6.93
C VAL A 53 -0.53 -8.90 7.19
N TRP A 54 0.25 -9.88 6.71
CA TRP A 54 1.71 -9.82 6.81
C TRP A 54 2.30 -8.81 5.84
N PHE A 55 1.61 -8.46 4.76
CA PHE A 55 2.00 -7.34 3.91
C PHE A 55 1.91 -6.02 4.68
N ASP A 56 0.81 -5.78 5.39
CA ASP A 56 0.65 -4.57 6.22
C ASP A 56 1.72 -4.52 7.32
N SER A 57 1.92 -5.63 8.03
CA SER A 57 2.93 -5.73 9.09
C SER A 57 4.35 -5.53 8.53
N GLY A 58 4.67 -6.12 7.39
CA GLY A 58 5.98 -5.96 6.73
C GLY A 58 6.20 -4.55 6.16
N SER A 59 5.12 -3.81 5.91
CA SER A 59 5.16 -2.42 5.42
C SER A 59 5.43 -1.40 6.53
N MET A 60 5.37 -1.83 7.79
CA MET A 60 5.54 -0.98 8.97
C MET A 60 6.74 -0.02 8.90
N PRO A 61 7.97 -0.40 8.45
CA PRO A 61 9.13 0.49 8.49
C PRO A 61 8.90 1.83 7.76
N TYR A 62 8.21 1.82 6.62
CA TYR A 62 7.90 3.00 5.83
C TYR A 62 6.47 3.51 6.04
N GLY A 63 5.51 2.61 6.27
CA GLY A 63 4.11 2.94 6.49
C GLY A 63 3.87 3.77 7.75
N GLN A 64 4.60 3.48 8.84
CA GLN A 64 4.44 4.18 10.12
C GLN A 64 4.76 5.69 10.05
N VAL A 65 5.63 6.07 9.11
CA VAL A 65 6.11 7.46 8.95
C VAL A 65 5.55 8.13 7.71
N HIS A 66 4.55 7.53 7.07
CA HIS A 66 3.89 8.08 5.88
C HIS A 66 4.87 8.32 4.70
N TYR A 67 5.94 7.52 4.62
CA TYR A 67 6.85 7.53 3.48
C TYR A 67 6.13 7.00 2.23
N PRO A 68 6.37 7.57 1.03
CA PRO A 68 7.32 8.65 0.71
C PRO A 68 6.70 10.05 0.79
N PHE A 69 5.48 10.21 1.28
CA PHE A 69 4.77 11.49 1.26
C PHE A 69 5.29 12.46 2.33
N GLN A 70 5.79 11.93 3.46
CA GLN A 70 6.34 12.69 4.57
C GLN A 70 7.51 11.92 5.23
N ASN A 71 8.32 12.63 6.02
CA ASN A 71 9.40 12.06 6.87
C ASN A 71 10.48 11.27 6.12
N GLU A 72 10.80 11.67 4.89
CA GLU A 72 11.82 11.03 4.06
C GLU A 72 13.19 10.98 4.76
N GLU A 73 13.68 12.12 5.26
CA GLU A 73 14.97 12.17 5.97
C GLU A 73 14.99 11.24 7.19
N TRP A 74 13.90 11.20 7.96
CA TRP A 74 13.79 10.29 9.10
C TRP A 74 13.86 8.84 8.64
N PHE A 75 13.12 8.46 7.59
CA PHE A 75 13.13 7.09 7.09
C PHE A 75 14.52 6.69 6.59
N ASP A 76 15.20 7.55 5.84
CA ASP A 76 16.51 7.24 5.29
C ASP A 76 17.60 7.08 6.34
N THR A 77 17.50 7.76 7.49
CA THR A 77 18.45 7.57 8.60
C THR A 77 18.05 6.49 9.60
N HIS A 78 16.81 5.98 9.56
CA HIS A 78 16.30 4.98 10.52
C HIS A 78 15.91 3.63 9.86
N ASN A 79 16.17 3.48 8.55
CA ASN A 79 16.00 2.23 7.82
C ASN A 79 17.29 1.87 7.06
N PRO A 80 18.00 0.81 7.45
CA PRO A 80 17.54 -0.29 8.31
C PRO A 80 17.57 0.05 9.81
N ALA A 81 16.72 -0.63 10.59
CA ALA A 81 16.80 -0.57 12.05
C ALA A 81 18.02 -1.35 12.57
N ASP A 82 18.49 -1.01 13.76
CA ASP A 82 19.66 -1.67 14.35
C ASP A 82 19.38 -3.08 14.86
N PHE A 83 18.19 -3.31 15.43
CA PHE A 83 17.82 -4.58 16.06
C PHE A 83 16.30 -4.77 16.16
N ILE A 84 15.84 -6.01 15.98
CA ILE A 84 14.43 -6.40 16.15
C ILE A 84 14.38 -7.73 16.91
N VAL A 85 13.51 -7.83 17.92
CA VAL A 85 13.33 -9.07 18.69
C VAL A 85 11.86 -9.47 18.74
N GLU A 86 11.59 -10.70 18.35
CA GLU A 86 10.28 -11.33 18.42
C GLU A 86 10.43 -12.84 18.68
N TYR A 87 9.33 -13.52 18.97
CA TYR A 87 9.34 -14.97 19.16
C TYR A 87 9.62 -15.74 17.85
N ILE A 88 10.11 -16.99 17.96
CA ILE A 88 10.59 -17.80 16.83
C ILE A 88 9.58 -18.01 15.69
N GLY A 89 8.27 -17.94 15.97
CA GLY A 89 7.24 -18.09 14.94
C GLY A 89 7.25 -16.96 13.91
N GLN A 90 7.86 -15.80 14.20
CA GLN A 90 7.96 -14.70 13.24
C GLN A 90 8.88 -14.99 12.05
N THR A 91 9.71 -16.04 12.13
CA THR A 91 10.52 -16.51 10.99
C THR A 91 9.70 -16.86 9.75
N ARG A 92 8.42 -17.21 9.91
CA ARG A 92 7.48 -17.52 8.80
C ARG A 92 6.37 -16.47 8.65
N GLY A 93 6.43 -15.39 9.41
CA GLY A 93 5.47 -14.29 9.40
C GLY A 93 6.20 -12.98 9.14
N TRP A 94 6.28 -12.14 10.17
CA TRP A 94 6.75 -10.76 10.02
C TRP A 94 8.19 -10.64 9.51
N PHE A 95 9.12 -11.45 10.01
CA PHE A 95 10.53 -11.39 9.56
C PHE A 95 10.68 -11.74 8.08
N TYR A 96 9.86 -12.68 7.58
CA TYR A 96 9.87 -13.06 6.17
C TYR A 96 9.37 -11.91 5.29
N MET A 97 8.24 -11.29 5.65
CA MET A 97 7.71 -10.17 4.88
C MET A 97 8.57 -8.91 4.96
N LEU A 98 9.17 -8.61 6.11
CA LEU A 98 10.17 -7.53 6.23
C LEU A 98 11.32 -7.74 5.25
N HIS A 99 11.84 -8.97 5.15
CA HIS A 99 12.95 -9.28 4.24
C HIS A 99 12.56 -9.11 2.77
N ILE A 100 11.38 -9.62 2.38
CA ILE A 100 10.87 -9.48 1.01
C ILE A 100 10.70 -8.00 0.64
N LEU A 101 9.97 -7.24 1.46
CA LEU A 101 9.62 -5.86 1.11
C LEU A 101 10.83 -4.94 1.15
N SER A 102 11.75 -5.13 2.11
CA SER A 102 13.01 -4.39 2.17
C SER A 102 13.85 -4.57 0.89
N THR A 103 13.95 -5.83 0.42
CA THR A 103 14.71 -6.15 -0.79
C THR A 103 13.98 -5.65 -2.05
N ALA A 104 12.69 -5.94 -2.19
CA ALA A 104 11.93 -5.68 -3.41
C ALA A 104 11.70 -4.18 -3.65
N LEU A 105 11.53 -3.38 -2.60
CA LEU A 105 11.21 -1.96 -2.73
C LEU A 105 12.42 -1.04 -2.61
N PHE A 106 13.47 -1.45 -1.88
CA PHE A 106 14.58 -0.56 -1.52
C PHE A 106 15.96 -1.11 -1.87
N ASP A 107 16.08 -2.36 -2.35
CA ASP A 107 17.35 -3.06 -2.56
C ASP A 107 18.26 -3.02 -1.30
N ARG A 108 17.64 -3.10 -0.12
CA ARG A 108 18.31 -3.10 1.18
C ARG A 108 18.13 -4.46 1.86
N ARG A 109 19.09 -4.83 2.71
CA ARG A 109 18.88 -5.94 3.67
C ARG A 109 17.99 -5.41 4.80
N PRO A 110 17.01 -6.18 5.28
CA PRO A 110 16.32 -5.80 6.51
C PRO A 110 17.32 -5.77 7.67
N SER A 111 16.96 -5.02 8.71
CA SER A 111 17.66 -4.93 10.01
C SER A 111 18.25 -6.27 10.46
N ALA A 112 19.45 -6.25 11.04
CA ALA A 112 20.10 -7.45 11.53
C ALA A 112 19.25 -8.11 12.64
N MET A 113 18.98 -9.42 12.48
CA MET A 113 18.39 -10.29 13.51
C MET A 113 19.40 -10.63 14.60
#